data_AF-A0AAE4MU42-F1
#
_entry.id   AF-A0AAE4MU42-F1
#
_cell.length_a   1.000
_cell.length_b   1.000
_cell.length_c   1.000
_cell.angle_alpha   90.00
_cell.angle_beta   90.00
_cell.angle_gamma   90.00
#
_symmetry.space_group_name_H-M   'P 1'
#
loop_
_entity.id
_entity.type
_entity.pdbx_description
1 polymer ?
#
loop_
_entity_poly.entity_id
_entity_poly.type
_entity_poly.pdbx_seq_one_letter_code
_entity_poly.pdbx_strand_id
1 'polypeptide(L)'
;MDWTVFWSAASAVFTGLTALIAVLAILRWRKQDELKAKLNFKMAVANYAFQLTQMPEKLDQPHVRHTQVDNCQQLTRLLSACNNAWMICEGLLDKNDKVCDSWKYVFDNNKNYFSGELTKHELGERCMIILNEKFVFN
;
A
#
# COMPACT_ATOMS: atom_id res chain seq x y z
N MET A 1 -21.67 43.46 38.09
CA MET A 1 -21.99 42.03 37.90
C MET A 1 -21.15 41.47 36.75
N ASP A 2 -19.87 41.84 36.67
CA ASP A 2 -19.17 41.87 35.37
C ASP A 2 -17.99 40.91 35.26
N TRP A 3 -17.45 40.45 36.40
CA TRP A 3 -16.26 39.60 36.40
C TRP A 3 -16.59 38.16 35.96
N THR A 4 -17.67 37.57 36.47
CA THR A 4 -18.10 36.21 36.10
C THR A 4 -18.55 36.12 34.65
N VAL A 5 -19.28 37.13 34.16
CA VAL A 5 -19.70 37.21 32.74
C VAL A 5 -18.48 37.37 31.83
N PHE A 6 -17.54 38.24 32.17
CA PHE A 6 -16.28 38.38 31.43
C PHE A 6 -15.49 37.08 31.36
N TRP A 7 -15.25 36.40 32.49
CA TRP A 7 -14.54 35.12 32.49
C TRP A 7 -15.30 34.03 31.77
N SER A 8 -16.63 33.99 31.87
CA SER A 8 -17.44 33.03 31.12
C SER A 8 -17.32 33.24 29.60
N ALA A 9 -17.32 34.49 29.15
CA ALA A 9 -17.13 34.84 27.75
C ALA A 9 -15.71 34.50 27.27
N ALA A 10 -14.69 34.83 28.07
CA ALA A 10 -13.30 34.49 27.78
C ALA A 10 -13.10 32.96 27.70
N SER A 11 -13.61 32.20 28.67
CA SER A 11 -13.57 30.73 28.66
C SER A 11 -14.29 30.14 27.45
N ALA A 12 -15.45 30.67 27.07
CA ALA A 12 -16.20 30.21 25.90
C ALA A 12 -15.39 30.38 24.59
N VAL A 13 -14.65 31.50 24.45
CA VAL A 13 -13.76 31.72 23.29
C VAL A 13 -12.63 30.69 23.26
N PHE A 14 -11.98 30.44 24.41
CA PHE A 14 -10.92 29.42 24.48
C PHE A 14 -11.44 28.02 24.18
N THR A 15 -12.60 27.62 24.73
CA THR A 15 -13.23 26.34 24.42
C THR A 15 -13.56 26.22 22.94
N GLY A 16 -14.10 27.28 22.32
CA GLY A 16 -14.36 27.31 20.88
C GLY A 16 -13.08 27.13 20.05
N LEU A 17 -12.00 27.80 20.43
CA LEU A 17 -10.70 27.67 19.76
C LEU A 17 -10.10 26.26 19.93
N THR A 18 -10.19 25.68 21.13
CA THR A 18 -9.78 24.30 21.39
C THR A 18 -10.58 23.32 20.53
N ALA A 19 -11.90 23.48 20.45
CA ALA A 19 -12.75 22.63 19.62
C ALA A 19 -12.38 22.72 18.14
N LEU A 20 -12.09 23.93 17.64
CA LEU A 20 -11.63 24.15 16.27
C LEU A 20 -10.30 23.41 16.01
N ILE A 21 -9.32 23.56 16.90
CA ILE A 21 -8.03 22.87 16.79
C ILE A 21 -8.22 21.35 16.82
N ALA A 22 -9.08 20.83 17.69
CA ALA A 22 -9.37 19.40 17.79
C ALA A 22 -9.97 18.85 16.48
N VAL A 23 -10.91 19.58 15.86
CA VAL A 23 -11.47 19.21 14.56
C VAL A 23 -10.38 19.19 13.48
N LEU A 24 -9.53 20.23 13.42
CA LEU A 24 -8.41 20.27 12.47
C LEU A 24 -7.43 19.10 12.68
N ALA A 25 -7.16 18.73 13.94
CA ALA A 25 -6.29 17.62 14.29
C ALA A 25 -6.87 16.28 13.81
N ILE A 26 -8.17 16.04 14.01
CA ILE A 26 -8.85 14.81 13.55
C ILE A 26 -8.81 14.71 12.02
N LEU A 27 -9.09 15.80 11.30
CA LEU A 27 -9.03 15.82 9.85
C LEU A 27 -7.62 15.53 9.33
N ARG A 28 -6.60 16.13 9.97
CA ARG A 28 -5.19 15.88 9.62
C ARG A 28 -4.79 14.42 9.90
N TRP A 29 -5.26 13.86 11.00
CA TRP A 29 -4.95 12.47 11.37
C TRP A 29 -5.55 11.50 10.37
N ARG A 30 -6.83 11.67 9.97
CA ARG A 30 -7.43 10.85 8.91
C ARG A 30 -6.61 10.86 7.63
N LYS A 31 -6.17 12.05 7.18
CA LYS A 31 -5.32 12.19 5.99
C LYS A 31 -3.97 11.48 6.15
N GLN A 32 -3.40 11.47 7.36
CA GLN A 32 -2.17 10.74 7.66
C GLN A 32 -2.36 9.23 7.63
N ASP A 33 -3.50 8.71 8.09
CA ASP A 33 -3.77 7.27 8.05
C ASP A 33 -3.99 6.78 6.61
N GLU A 34 -4.67 7.57 5.77
CA GLU A 34 -4.75 7.31 4.32
C GLU A 34 -3.36 7.25 3.67
N LEU A 35 -2.48 8.21 4.00
CA LEU A 35 -1.10 8.25 3.51
C LEU A 35 -0.31 7.00 3.93
N LYS A 36 -0.43 6.59 5.19
CA LYS A 36 0.22 5.38 5.71
C LYS A 36 -0.27 4.12 5.00
N ALA A 37 -1.57 4.00 4.74
CA ALA A 37 -2.14 2.86 4.02
C ALA A 37 -1.55 2.75 2.60
N LYS A 38 -1.57 3.85 1.85
CA LYS A 38 -1.00 3.91 0.49
C LYS A 38 0.51 3.61 0.48
N LEU A 39 1.25 4.16 1.44
CA LEU A 39 2.69 3.92 1.57
C LEU A 39 2.98 2.46 1.89
N ASN A 40 2.22 1.85 2.81
CA ASN A 40 2.34 0.43 3.16
C ASN A 40 2.14 -0.46 1.93
N PHE A 41 1.12 -0.19 1.12
CA PHE A 41 0.92 -0.91 -0.14
C PHE A 41 2.10 -0.75 -1.10
N LYS A 42 2.56 0.49 -1.33
CA LYS A 42 3.69 0.76 -2.21
C LYS A 42 4.97 0.05 -1.74
N MET A 43 5.22 0.02 -0.44
CA MET A 43 6.35 -0.66 0.17
C MET A 43 6.24 -2.19 0.06
N ALA A 44 5.05 -2.75 0.24
CA ALA A 44 4.81 -4.17 0.05
C ALA A 44 5.12 -4.59 -1.39
N VAL A 45 4.63 -3.83 -2.38
CA VAL A 45 4.93 -4.07 -3.80
C VAL A 45 6.44 -3.96 -4.08
N ALA A 46 7.14 -2.99 -3.47
CA ALA A 46 8.58 -2.86 -3.62
C ALA A 46 9.34 -4.09 -3.09
N ASN A 47 8.95 -4.61 -1.92
CA ASN A 47 9.55 -5.80 -1.34
C ASN A 47 9.30 -7.04 -2.21
N TYR A 48 8.08 -7.18 -2.74
CA TYR A 48 7.75 -8.26 -3.68
C TYR A 48 8.57 -8.15 -4.98
N ALA A 49 8.67 -6.97 -5.57
CA ALA A 49 9.46 -6.74 -6.78
C ALA A 49 10.95 -7.01 -6.56
N PHE A 50 11.48 -6.63 -5.40
CA PHE A 50 12.84 -6.96 -5.00
C PHE A 50 13.06 -8.48 -4.92
N GLN A 51 12.15 -9.22 -4.28
CA GLN A 51 12.22 -10.68 -4.23
C GLN A 51 12.19 -11.29 -5.64
N LEU A 52 11.34 -10.79 -6.55
CA LEU A 52 11.30 -11.23 -7.95
C LEU A 52 12.66 -11.13 -8.64
N THR A 53 13.48 -10.11 -8.32
CA THR A 53 14.81 -9.99 -8.94
C THR A 53 15.73 -11.17 -8.60
N GLN A 54 15.57 -11.75 -7.42
CA GLN A 54 16.32 -12.90 -6.91
C GLN A 54 15.78 -14.25 -7.42
N MET A 55 14.60 -14.24 -8.02
CA MET A 55 13.99 -15.44 -8.60
C MET A 55 14.59 -15.79 -9.96
N PRO A 56 14.56 -17.06 -10.40
CA PRO A 56 14.93 -17.44 -11.76
C PRO A 56 14.00 -16.82 -12.81
N GLU A 57 14.44 -16.76 -14.06
CA GLU A 57 13.61 -16.14 -15.13
C GLU A 57 12.27 -16.86 -15.33
N LYS A 58 12.29 -18.20 -15.25
CA LYS A 58 11.12 -19.08 -15.27
C LYS A 58 11.32 -20.26 -14.31
N LEU A 59 10.21 -20.84 -13.87
CA LEU A 59 10.16 -22.03 -13.00
C LEU A 59 9.65 -23.27 -13.75
N ASP A 60 10.04 -23.43 -15.02
CA ASP A 60 9.64 -24.54 -15.87
C ASP A 60 10.34 -25.87 -15.49
N GLN A 61 11.58 -25.81 -15.04
CA GLN A 61 12.41 -26.99 -14.76
C GLN A 61 12.20 -27.55 -13.33
N PRO A 62 11.97 -28.87 -13.16
CA PRO A 62 11.74 -29.48 -11.85
C PRO A 62 12.88 -29.31 -10.84
N HIS A 63 14.14 -29.36 -11.31
CA HIS A 63 15.32 -29.22 -10.45
C HIS A 63 15.48 -27.79 -9.92
N VAL A 64 15.15 -26.78 -10.74
CA VAL A 64 15.11 -25.36 -10.32
C VAL A 64 14.00 -25.15 -9.30
N ARG A 65 12.83 -25.76 -9.50
CA ARG A 65 11.71 -25.67 -8.54
C ARG A 65 12.09 -26.22 -7.17
N HIS A 66 12.79 -27.34 -7.11
CA HIS A 66 13.23 -27.95 -5.84
C HIS A 66 14.27 -27.12 -5.09
N THR A 67 15.18 -26.42 -5.79
CA THR A 67 16.20 -25.58 -5.14
C THR A 67 15.66 -24.21 -4.72
N GLN A 68 14.56 -23.76 -5.33
CA GLN A 68 13.97 -22.43 -5.13
C GLN A 68 12.72 -22.44 -4.24
N VAL A 69 12.45 -23.54 -3.51
CA VAL A 69 11.24 -23.68 -2.68
C VAL A 69 11.13 -22.54 -1.66
N ASP A 70 12.21 -22.23 -0.94
CA ASP A 70 12.22 -21.18 0.09
C ASP A 70 11.93 -19.80 -0.52
N ASN A 71 12.52 -19.51 -1.68
CA ASN A 71 12.29 -18.27 -2.40
C ASN A 71 10.86 -18.17 -2.95
N CYS A 72 10.26 -19.28 -3.40
CA CYS A 72 8.85 -19.33 -3.80
C CYS A 72 7.90 -19.10 -2.61
N GLN A 73 8.20 -19.67 -1.45
CA GLN A 73 7.44 -19.44 -0.22
C GLN A 73 7.54 -17.98 0.22
N GLN A 74 8.74 -17.41 0.17
CA GLN A 74 8.95 -16.00 0.50
C GLN A 74 8.21 -15.08 -0.47
N LEU A 75 8.26 -15.36 -1.78
CA LEU A 75 7.52 -14.61 -2.78
C LEU A 75 6.00 -14.67 -2.53
N THR A 76 5.47 -15.84 -2.15
CA THR A 76 4.05 -16.03 -1.81
C THR A 76 3.66 -15.25 -0.55
N ARG A 77 4.51 -15.23 0.48
CA ARG A 77 4.31 -14.40 1.67
C ARG A 77 4.25 -12.91 1.32
N LEU A 78 5.18 -12.45 0.48
CA LEU A 78 5.23 -11.06 0.05
C LEU A 78 4.01 -10.68 -0.81
N LEU A 79 3.55 -11.57 -1.70
CA LEU A 79 2.31 -11.35 -2.45
C LEU A 79 1.11 -11.21 -1.51
N SER A 80 1.02 -12.08 -0.50
CA SER A 80 -0.04 -12.01 0.51
C SER A 80 0.01 -10.70 1.31
N ALA A 81 1.21 -10.23 1.65
CA ALA A 81 1.42 -8.93 2.29
C ALA A 81 0.97 -7.76 1.40
N CYS A 82 1.27 -7.82 0.09
CA CYS A 82 0.77 -6.84 -0.87
C CYS A 82 -0.76 -6.84 -0.92
N ASN A 83 -1.39 -8.01 -0.98
CA ASN A 83 -2.84 -8.13 -1.01
C ASN A 83 -3.49 -7.60 0.28
N ASN A 84 -2.93 -7.91 1.44
CA ASN A 84 -3.42 -7.35 2.70
C ASN A 84 -3.29 -5.82 2.72
N ALA A 85 -2.17 -5.27 2.26
CA ALA A 85 -1.98 -3.82 2.18
C ALA A 85 -2.93 -3.15 1.16
N TRP A 86 -3.24 -3.84 0.05
CA TRP A 86 -4.24 -3.42 -0.92
C TRP A 86 -5.64 -3.35 -0.30
N MET A 87 -6.05 -4.39 0.43
CA MET A 87 -7.35 -4.43 1.11
C MET A 87 -7.51 -3.32 2.15
N ILE A 88 -6.44 -3.03 2.92
CA ILE A 88 -6.40 -1.91 3.89
C ILE A 88 -6.56 -0.55 3.21
N CYS A 89 -6.24 -0.43 1.91
CA CYS A 89 -6.48 0.81 1.19
C CYS A 89 -7.97 1.07 0.97
N GLU A 90 -8.89 0.13 1.16
CA GLU A 90 -10.36 0.38 1.15
C GLU A 90 -10.86 1.28 0.00
N GLY A 91 -10.36 1.08 -1.22
CA GLY A 91 -10.74 1.88 -2.39
C GLY A 91 -10.09 3.27 -2.49
N LEU A 92 -9.17 3.65 -1.59
CA LEU A 92 -8.36 4.87 -1.65
C LEU A 92 -7.54 5.00 -2.95
N LEU A 93 -7.36 3.90 -3.67
CA LEU A 93 -6.61 3.80 -4.91
C LEU A 93 -7.50 3.67 -6.15
N ASP A 94 -8.83 3.60 -6.02
CA ASP A 94 -9.76 3.34 -7.14
C ASP A 94 -9.67 4.36 -8.27
N LYS A 95 -9.22 5.58 -7.97
CA LYS A 95 -9.01 6.64 -8.97
C LYS A 95 -7.70 6.49 -9.75
N ASN A 96 -6.83 5.55 -9.38
CA ASN A 96 -5.54 5.30 -10.02
C ASN A 96 -5.61 4.02 -10.86
N ASP A 97 -6.27 4.10 -12.01
CA ASP A 97 -6.49 2.95 -12.91
C ASP A 97 -5.21 2.16 -13.18
N LYS A 98 -4.11 2.85 -13.46
CA LYS A 98 -2.79 2.21 -13.69
C LYS A 98 -2.33 1.33 -12.54
N VAL A 99 -2.55 1.78 -11.30
CA VAL A 99 -2.15 1.03 -10.09
C VAL A 99 -3.09 -0.15 -9.90
N CYS A 100 -4.40 0.07 -10.03
CA CYS A 100 -5.42 -0.97 -9.94
C CYS A 100 -5.19 -2.09 -10.96
N ASP A 101 -5.00 -1.75 -12.22
CA ASP A 101 -4.84 -2.69 -13.32
C ASP A 101 -3.52 -3.46 -13.20
N SER A 102 -2.44 -2.76 -12.86
CA SER A 102 -1.14 -3.41 -12.65
C SER A 102 -1.17 -4.35 -11.45
N TRP A 103 -1.83 -3.97 -10.36
CA TRP A 103 -1.94 -4.82 -9.17
C TRP A 103 -2.79 -6.07 -9.46
N LYS A 104 -3.96 -5.92 -10.08
CA LYS A 104 -4.79 -7.05 -10.51
C LYS A 104 -4.00 -8.01 -11.38
N TYR A 105 -3.26 -7.49 -12.36
CA TYR A 105 -2.42 -8.33 -13.21
C TYR A 105 -1.39 -9.13 -12.40
N VAL A 106 -0.65 -8.47 -11.50
CA VAL A 106 0.37 -9.15 -10.65
C VAL A 106 -0.28 -10.24 -9.81
N PHE A 107 -1.40 -9.95 -9.15
CA PHE A 107 -2.08 -10.88 -8.28
C PHE A 107 -2.62 -12.11 -9.04
N ASP A 108 -3.28 -11.88 -10.17
CA ASP A 108 -3.93 -12.95 -10.95
C ASP A 108 -2.93 -13.84 -11.70
N ASN A 109 -1.80 -13.27 -12.13
CA ASN A 109 -0.80 -13.97 -12.95
C ASN A 109 0.38 -14.53 -12.17
N ASN A 110 0.53 -14.23 -10.87
CA ASN A 110 1.63 -14.78 -10.06
C ASN A 110 1.64 -16.33 -10.06
N LYS A 111 0.47 -16.97 -10.09
CA LYS A 111 0.38 -18.44 -10.20
C LYS A 111 0.98 -18.98 -11.51
N ASN A 112 0.86 -18.23 -12.61
CA ASN A 112 1.38 -18.61 -13.93
C ASN A 112 2.91 -18.54 -13.96
N TYR A 113 3.51 -17.69 -13.11
CA TYR A 113 4.95 -17.69 -12.90
C TYR A 113 5.42 -18.97 -12.18
N PHE A 114 4.68 -19.43 -11.16
CA PHE A 114 4.99 -20.68 -10.48
C PHE A 114 4.77 -21.93 -11.35
N SER A 115 3.87 -21.88 -12.34
CA SER A 115 3.73 -22.96 -13.34
C SER A 115 4.77 -22.91 -14.45
N GLY A 116 5.56 -21.83 -14.55
CA GLY A 116 6.57 -21.62 -15.60
C GLY A 116 6.01 -21.07 -16.91
N GLU A 117 4.72 -20.74 -16.95
CA GLU A 117 4.03 -20.16 -18.12
C GLU A 117 4.42 -18.69 -18.34
N LEU A 118 4.70 -17.98 -17.25
CA LEU A 118 5.03 -16.54 -17.24
C LEU A 118 6.51 -16.32 -16.87
N THR A 119 7.11 -15.24 -17.38
CA THR A 119 8.45 -14.81 -16.91
C THR A 119 8.35 -13.90 -15.69
N LYS A 120 9.44 -13.82 -14.93
CA LYS A 120 9.51 -12.82 -13.85
C LYS A 120 9.47 -11.38 -14.35
N HIS A 121 9.92 -11.14 -15.59
CA HIS A 121 9.98 -9.79 -16.17
C HIS A 121 8.59 -9.18 -16.35
N GLU A 122 7.60 -9.98 -16.75
CA GLU A 122 6.21 -9.51 -16.92
C GLU A 122 5.60 -9.06 -15.59
N LEU A 123 5.84 -9.79 -14.49
CA LEU A 123 5.41 -9.36 -13.15
C LEU A 123 6.20 -8.13 -12.68
N GLY A 124 7.51 -8.15 -12.88
CA GLY A 124 8.41 -7.06 -12.50
C GLY A 124 8.04 -5.74 -13.17
N GLU A 125 7.72 -5.74 -14.46
CA GLU A 125 7.29 -4.55 -15.20
C GLU A 125 6.02 -3.93 -14.59
N ARG A 126 5.03 -4.76 -14.25
CA ARG A 126 3.80 -4.30 -13.61
C ARG A 126 4.03 -3.74 -12.22
N CYS A 127 4.92 -4.37 -11.45
CA CYS A 127 5.37 -3.80 -10.19
C CYS A 127 6.04 -2.43 -10.39
N MET A 128 6.89 -2.28 -11.41
CA MET A 128 7.54 -0.99 -11.70
C MET A 128 6.56 0.10 -12.11
N ILE A 129 5.48 -0.22 -12.83
CA ILE A 129 4.40 0.74 -13.11
C ILE A 129 3.81 1.27 -11.81
N ILE A 130 3.47 0.39 -10.87
CA ILE A 130 2.95 0.77 -9.55
C ILE A 130 3.97 1.64 -8.80
N LEU A 131 5.24 1.23 -8.79
CA LEU A 131 6.29 1.92 -8.04
C LEU A 131 6.60 3.32 -8.61
N ASN A 132 6.50 3.50 -9.93
CA ASN A 132 6.75 4.77 -10.59
C ASN A 132 5.54 5.71 -10.55
N GLU A 133 4.32 5.18 -10.40
CA GLU A 133 3.13 6.02 -10.28
C GLU A 133 3.16 6.80 -8.96
N LYS A 134 2.89 8.11 -9.05
CA LYS A 134 2.69 8.96 -7.89
C LYS A 134 1.24 8.79 -7.48
N PHE A 135 1.00 8.07 -6.38
CA PHE A 135 -0.34 7.93 -5.78
C PHE A 135 -0.34 8.14 -4.26
N VAL A 136 0.85 8.07 -3.63
CA VAL A 136 1.03 8.26 -2.18
C VAL A 136 1.03 9.75 -1.83
N PHE A 137 1.81 10.57 -2.52
CA PHE A 137 2.00 11.99 -2.18
C PHE A 137 1.37 12.96 -3.20
N ASN A 138 0.25 12.55 -3.80
CA ASN A 138 -0.51 13.42 -4.71
C ASN A 138 -1.41 14.40 -3.96
#